data_AF-K1TFI5-F1
#
_entry.id   AF-K1TFI5-F1
#
_cell.length_a   1.000
_cell.length_b   1.000
_cell.length_c   1.000
_cell.angle_alpha   90.00
_cell.angle_beta   90.00
_cell.angle_gamma   90.00
#
_symmetry.space_group_name_H-M   'P 1'
#
loop_
_entity.id
_entity.type
_entity.pdbx_description
1 polymer ?
#
loop_
_entity_poly.entity_id
_entity_poly.type
_entity_poly.pdbx_seq_one_letter_code
_entity_poly.pdbx_strand_id
1 'polypeptide(L)'
;GSSMAKPAYDYIIREGRPVGTIQGFKSEGYYTIDDFTYADGKYTLKPGIPDIQGIVNYPDGVKVLAADGQTAVPGMPKFADTTGNGVVDEDDKTIIGEAMPQHTGGFTINGNWKAIDFSVGFTYQIGGDVYNANAMHSLMGNKDNSAGQNRLKFVSETFKYYDVDTNGDLMLVKDPTALAAL
;
A
#
# COMPACT_ATOMS: atom_id res chain seq x y z
N GLY A 1 0.78 3.50 5.28
CA GLY A 1 0.68 2.13 4.74
C GLY A 1 0.73 1.17 5.91
N SER A 2 -0.20 0.23 5.97
CA SER A 2 -0.11 -0.92 6.88
C SER A 2 0.13 -2.17 6.03
N SER A 3 0.86 -3.12 6.57
CA SER A 3 0.90 -4.50 6.07
C SER A 3 -0.10 -5.32 6.87
N MET A 4 -0.63 -6.40 6.29
CA MET A 4 -1.64 -7.23 6.97
C MET A 4 -1.19 -7.79 8.34
N ALA A 5 0.11 -7.84 8.60
CA ALA A 5 0.67 -8.32 9.86
C ALA A 5 1.35 -7.23 10.69
N LYS A 6 1.79 -6.14 10.04
CA LYS A 6 2.64 -5.11 10.65
C LYS A 6 2.25 -3.71 10.18
N PRO A 7 2.06 -2.75 11.10
CA PRO A 7 2.07 -2.90 12.55
C PRO A 7 0.96 -3.83 13.08
N ALA A 8 1.19 -4.43 14.25
CA ALA A 8 0.18 -5.27 14.93
C ALA A 8 -1.06 -4.48 15.38
N TYR A 9 -0.96 -3.15 15.42
CA TYR A 9 -2.06 -2.24 15.73
C TYR A 9 -2.04 -1.07 14.75
N ASP A 10 -3.14 -0.91 14.00
CA ASP A 10 -3.33 0.20 13.05
C ASP A 10 -3.74 1.51 13.77
N TYR A 11 -4.29 1.41 14.98
CA TYR A 11 -4.75 2.55 15.78
C TYR A 11 -3.99 2.61 17.10
N ILE A 12 -3.65 3.83 17.52
CA ILE A 12 -2.93 4.10 18.77
C ILE A 12 -3.61 5.21 19.58
N ILE A 13 -3.59 5.07 20.90
CA ILE A 13 -3.92 6.14 21.85
C ILE A 13 -2.61 6.73 22.34
N ARG A 14 -2.42 8.04 22.14
CA ARG A 14 -1.21 8.77 22.54
C ARG A 14 -1.58 10.12 23.12
N GLU A 15 -0.89 10.52 24.18
CA GLU A 15 -1.08 11.83 24.78
C GLU A 15 -0.81 12.94 23.75
N GLY A 16 -1.66 13.98 23.76
CA GLY A 16 -1.58 15.08 22.80
C GLY A 16 -2.10 14.77 21.40
N ARG A 17 -2.67 13.58 21.16
CA ARG A 17 -3.25 13.18 19.87
C ARG A 17 -4.74 12.82 19.99
N PRO A 18 -5.54 13.04 18.92
CA PRO A 18 -6.95 12.69 18.92
C PRO A 18 -7.18 11.18 18.97
N VAL A 19 -8.36 10.78 19.43
CA VAL A 19 -8.85 9.40 19.30
C VAL A 19 -8.97 9.05 17.82
N GLY A 20 -8.62 7.82 17.42
CA GLY A 20 -8.60 7.45 15.99
C GLY A 20 -7.33 7.90 15.27
N THR A 21 -6.23 8.11 15.99
CA THR A 21 -4.89 8.27 15.41
C THR A 21 -4.46 6.94 14.78
N ILE A 22 -4.07 7.01 13.50
CA ILE A 22 -3.64 5.86 12.70
C ILE A 22 -2.11 5.80 12.68
N GLN A 23 -1.56 4.63 13.00
CA GLN A 23 -0.14 4.34 12.94
C GLN A 23 0.16 3.40 11.76
N GLY A 24 1.31 3.59 11.13
CA GLY A 24 1.81 2.69 10.09
C GLY A 24 3.12 3.17 9.49
N PHE A 25 3.50 2.61 8.36
CA PHE A 25 4.68 3.00 7.60
C PHE A 25 4.34 4.08 6.58
N LYS A 26 5.19 5.09 6.43
CA LYS A 26 5.00 6.09 5.38
C LYS A 26 5.34 5.46 4.03
N SER A 27 4.35 5.33 3.14
CA SER A 27 4.54 4.72 1.82
C SER A 27 5.31 5.65 0.89
N GLU A 28 6.33 5.12 0.23
CA GLU A 28 7.04 5.76 -0.89
C GLU A 28 6.73 5.06 -2.22
N GLY A 29 5.73 4.17 -2.23
CA GLY A 29 5.32 3.39 -3.39
C GLY A 29 5.85 1.97 -3.31
N TYR A 30 6.55 1.53 -4.35
CA TYR A 30 7.14 0.20 -4.46
C TYR A 30 8.55 0.32 -5.02
N TYR A 31 9.40 -0.67 -4.73
CA TYR A 31 10.74 -0.73 -5.29
C TYR A 31 10.65 -0.93 -6.80
N THR A 32 11.22 -0.03 -7.58
CA THR A 32 11.26 -0.16 -9.03
C THR A 32 12.51 -0.91 -9.46
N ILE A 33 12.57 -1.33 -10.72
CA ILE A 33 13.76 -1.99 -11.27
C ILE A 33 14.99 -1.06 -11.19
N ASP A 34 14.78 0.26 -11.29
CA ASP A 34 15.83 1.26 -11.19
C ASP A 34 16.46 1.39 -9.80
N ASP A 35 15.83 0.85 -8.75
CA ASP A 35 16.40 0.84 -7.40
C ASP A 35 17.55 -0.18 -7.26
N PHE A 36 17.77 -1.05 -8.26
CA PHE A 36 18.69 -2.18 -8.17
C PHE A 36 19.74 -2.23 -9.29
N THR A 37 20.82 -2.93 -9.01
CA THR A 37 21.73 -3.50 -10.02
C THR A 37 21.43 -4.99 -10.18
N TYR A 38 21.38 -5.48 -11.41
CA TYR A 38 21.08 -6.88 -11.71
C TYR A 38 22.33 -7.61 -12.21
N ALA A 39 22.70 -8.69 -11.53
CA ALA A 39 23.80 -9.58 -11.90
C ALA A 39 23.49 -11.02 -11.47
N ASP A 40 23.87 -12.00 -12.28
CA ASP A 40 23.74 -13.44 -11.98
C ASP A 40 22.34 -13.89 -11.52
N GLY A 41 21.29 -13.23 -12.03
CA GLY A 41 19.91 -13.55 -11.66
C GLY A 41 19.43 -12.93 -10.35
N LYS A 42 20.23 -12.08 -9.71
CA LYS A 42 19.92 -11.40 -8.44
C LYS A 42 19.86 -9.88 -8.60
N TYR A 43 18.94 -9.27 -7.88
CA TYR A 43 18.79 -7.83 -7.72
C TYR A 43 19.48 -7.39 -6.43
N THR A 44 20.48 -6.53 -6.55
CA THR A 44 21.19 -5.91 -5.43
C THR A 44 20.78 -4.45 -5.34
N LEU A 45 20.37 -3.98 -4.17
CA LEU A 45 19.99 -2.58 -3.96
C LEU A 45 21.15 -1.65 -4.25
N LYS A 46 20.86 -0.52 -4.90
CA LYS A 46 21.84 0.55 -5.09
C LYS A 46 22.16 1.22 -3.74
N PRO A 47 23.39 1.76 -3.58
CA PRO A 47 23.74 2.51 -2.38
C PRO A 47 22.76 3.65 -2.09
N GLY A 48 22.35 3.78 -0.82
CA GLY A 48 21.42 4.83 -0.37
C GLY A 48 19.94 4.47 -0.48
N ILE A 49 19.60 3.29 -1.00
CA ILE A 49 18.22 2.77 -0.95
C ILE A 49 18.10 1.85 0.28
N PRO A 50 17.18 2.14 1.23
CA PRO A 50 16.96 1.28 2.38
C PRO A 50 16.47 -0.11 1.99
N ASP A 51 16.83 -1.15 2.76
CA ASP A 51 16.29 -2.51 2.61
C ASP A 51 15.10 -2.73 3.53
N ILE A 52 14.00 -3.27 3.02
CA ILE A 52 12.82 -3.58 3.83
C ILE A 52 12.97 -4.92 4.53
N GLN A 53 12.90 -4.98 5.86
CA GLN A 53 13.14 -6.22 6.61
C GLN A 53 12.02 -6.54 7.60
N GLY A 54 11.51 -7.78 7.56
CA GLY A 54 10.55 -8.29 8.54
C GLY A 54 9.12 -7.70 8.49
N ILE A 55 8.85 -6.74 7.60
CA ILE A 55 7.53 -6.09 7.47
C ILE A 55 6.58 -6.84 6.54
N VAL A 56 7.11 -7.40 5.44
CA VAL A 56 6.32 -8.03 4.37
C VAL A 56 6.94 -9.37 3.97
N ASN A 57 6.10 -10.35 3.65
CA ASN A 57 6.52 -11.66 3.19
C ASN A 57 6.07 -11.88 1.74
N TYR A 58 6.98 -12.33 0.89
CA TYR A 58 6.73 -12.65 -0.52
C TYR A 58 6.88 -14.15 -0.79
N PRO A 59 6.33 -14.67 -1.91
CA PRO A 59 6.52 -16.06 -2.30
C PRO A 59 8.00 -16.41 -2.46
N ASP A 60 8.41 -17.62 -2.07
CA ASP A 60 9.82 -18.02 -2.09
C ASP A 60 10.45 -17.97 -3.49
N GLY A 61 9.65 -18.19 -4.54
CA GLY A 61 10.09 -18.02 -5.93
C GLY A 61 10.46 -16.59 -6.32
N VAL A 62 9.95 -15.58 -5.61
CA VAL A 62 10.32 -14.17 -5.79
C VAL A 62 11.51 -13.79 -4.89
N LYS A 63 11.58 -14.35 -3.68
CA LYS A 63 12.70 -14.10 -2.74
C LYS A 63 14.07 -14.50 -3.28
N VAL A 64 14.13 -15.55 -4.11
CA VAL A 64 15.40 -15.98 -4.73
C VAL A 64 16.02 -14.93 -5.66
N LEU A 65 15.25 -13.90 -6.04
CA LEU A 65 15.74 -12.78 -6.84
C LEU A 65 16.50 -11.74 -5.99
N ALA A 66 16.43 -11.77 -4.67
CA ALA A 66 17.18 -10.86 -3.82
C ALA A 66 18.66 -11.26 -3.71
N ALA A 67 19.54 -10.28 -3.54
CA ALA A 67 20.92 -10.51 -3.13
C ALA A 67 21.02 -11.17 -1.74
N ASP A 68 22.13 -11.85 -1.44
CA ASP A 68 22.31 -12.50 -0.14
C ASP A 68 22.38 -11.46 0.99
N GLY A 69 21.54 -11.64 2.02
CA GLY A 69 21.43 -10.68 3.13
C GLY A 69 20.48 -9.50 2.87
N GLN A 70 19.81 -9.47 1.72
CA GLN A 70 18.80 -8.47 1.35
C GLN A 70 17.42 -9.13 1.27
N THR A 71 16.36 -8.35 1.51
CA THR A 71 14.98 -8.83 1.33
C THR A 71 14.28 -8.15 0.15
N ALA A 72 14.56 -6.87 -0.10
CA ALA A 72 13.91 -6.11 -1.18
C ALA A 72 14.17 -6.72 -2.56
N VAL A 73 13.12 -6.76 -3.39
CA VAL A 73 13.21 -6.99 -4.84
C VAL A 73 12.23 -6.05 -5.55
N PRO A 74 12.37 -5.81 -6.87
CA PRO A 74 11.42 -4.97 -7.60
C PRO A 74 9.99 -5.42 -7.38
N GLY A 75 9.04 -4.50 -7.20
CA GLY A 75 7.62 -4.76 -6.93
C GLY A 75 7.24 -4.94 -5.45
N MET A 76 8.23 -5.03 -4.54
CA MET A 76 7.95 -4.98 -3.09
C MET A 76 7.53 -3.57 -2.66
N PRO A 77 6.69 -3.39 -1.62
CA PRO A 77 6.35 -2.07 -1.11
C PRO A 77 7.58 -1.38 -0.55
N LYS A 78 7.70 -0.07 -0.83
CA LYS A 78 8.77 0.79 -0.36
C LYS A 78 8.22 1.73 0.69
N PHE A 79 8.87 1.77 1.84
CA PHE A 79 8.50 2.61 2.96
C PHE A 79 9.65 3.54 3.31
N ALA A 80 9.34 4.70 3.87
CA ALA A 80 10.36 5.65 4.30
C ALA A 80 11.13 5.09 5.50
N ASP A 81 12.46 5.15 5.44
CA ASP A 81 13.33 4.97 6.60
C ASP A 81 13.26 6.24 7.46
N THR A 82 12.64 6.13 8.62
CA THR A 82 12.41 7.22 9.55
C THR A 82 13.46 7.26 10.66
N THR A 83 14.19 6.16 10.85
CA THR A 83 15.29 6.05 11.81
C THR A 83 16.64 6.46 11.21
N GLY A 84 16.78 6.40 9.89
CA GLY A 84 17.98 6.77 9.13
C GLY A 84 19.11 5.75 9.20
N ASN A 85 18.79 4.48 9.49
CA ASN A 85 19.78 3.40 9.64
C ASN A 85 19.99 2.58 8.35
N GLY A 86 19.26 2.90 7.27
CA GLY A 86 19.32 2.19 5.98
C GLY A 86 18.53 0.88 5.94
N VAL A 87 17.73 0.58 6.96
CA VAL A 87 16.86 -0.60 7.05
C VAL A 87 15.47 -0.15 7.46
N VAL A 88 14.46 -0.57 6.71
CA VAL A 88 13.07 -0.27 7.07
C VAL A 88 12.49 -1.47 7.81
N ASP A 89 12.28 -1.30 9.11
CA ASP A 89 11.77 -2.34 10.01
C ASP A 89 10.64 -1.83 10.90
N GLU A 90 10.31 -2.56 11.96
CA GLU A 90 9.23 -2.19 12.88
C GLU A 90 9.45 -0.86 13.61
N ASP A 91 10.67 -0.35 13.72
CA ASP A 91 10.95 0.91 14.41
C ASP A 91 10.59 2.13 13.54
N ASP A 92 10.34 1.93 12.23
CA ASP A 92 9.98 2.99 11.29
C ASP A 92 8.49 3.38 11.25
N LYS A 93 7.74 2.91 12.24
CA LYS A 93 6.30 3.22 12.34
C LYS A 93 6.09 4.68 12.75
N THR A 94 5.28 5.39 12.00
CA THR A 94 4.90 6.78 12.27
C THR A 94 3.39 6.97 12.33
N ILE A 95 2.95 8.14 12.76
CA ILE A 95 1.55 8.55 12.63
C ILE A 95 1.32 8.91 11.17
N ILE A 96 0.40 8.19 10.52
CA ILE A 96 0.12 8.33 9.08
C ILE A 96 -1.22 9.00 8.79
N GLY A 97 -2.05 9.22 9.82
CA GLY A 97 -3.28 9.97 9.68
C GLY A 97 -4.08 10.06 10.97
N GLU A 98 -5.08 10.94 10.96
CA GLU A 98 -6.01 11.16 12.07
C GLU A 98 -7.45 11.09 11.56
N ALA A 99 -8.23 10.11 12.03
CA ALA A 99 -9.59 9.89 11.52
C ALA A 99 -10.60 10.96 11.96
N MET A 100 -10.29 11.76 13.00
CA MET A 100 -11.21 12.79 13.47
C MET A 100 -11.26 13.96 12.46
N PRO A 101 -12.46 14.36 12.02
CA PRO A 101 -12.62 15.54 11.18
C PRO A 101 -12.30 16.81 11.98
N GLN A 102 -11.66 17.77 11.33
CA GLN A 102 -11.30 19.05 11.95
C GLN A 102 -12.50 19.99 12.07
N HIS A 103 -13.43 19.91 11.10
CA HIS A 103 -14.66 20.69 11.09
C HIS A 103 -15.84 19.83 10.67
N THR A 104 -16.94 19.95 11.39
CA THR A 104 -18.21 19.30 11.07
C THR A 104 -19.33 20.30 11.14
N GLY A 105 -20.30 20.22 10.25
CA GLY A 105 -21.42 21.14 10.27
C GLY A 105 -22.53 20.75 9.32
N GLY A 106 -23.51 21.63 9.23
CA GLY A 106 -24.61 21.50 8.30
C GLY A 106 -25.45 22.76 8.27
N PHE A 107 -26.20 22.93 7.20
CA PHE A 107 -27.17 24.01 7.07
C PHE A 107 -28.39 23.51 6.33
N THR A 108 -29.53 24.13 6.62
CA THR A 108 -30.82 23.80 6.00
C THR A 108 -31.37 25.04 5.33
N ILE A 109 -31.84 24.87 4.09
CA ILE A 109 -32.57 25.89 3.35
C ILE A 109 -34.04 25.48 3.34
N ASN A 110 -34.88 26.29 3.96
CA ASN A 110 -36.33 26.13 3.97
C ASN A 110 -36.96 27.26 3.15
N GLY A 111 -37.90 26.91 2.28
CA GLY A 111 -38.61 27.87 1.45
C GLY A 111 -40.04 27.45 1.19
N ASN A 112 -40.90 28.43 0.97
CA ASN A 112 -42.25 28.22 0.47
C ASN A 112 -42.46 29.13 -0.74
N TRP A 113 -43.01 28.56 -1.81
CA TRP A 113 -43.44 29.29 -2.97
C TRP A 113 -44.84 28.82 -3.41
N LYS A 114 -45.84 29.69 -3.22
CA LYS A 114 -47.26 29.39 -3.45
C LYS A 114 -47.72 28.19 -2.61
N ALA A 115 -48.20 27.12 -3.26
CA ALA A 115 -48.68 25.90 -2.63
C ALA A 115 -47.58 24.82 -2.53
N ILE A 116 -46.31 25.18 -2.77
CA ILE A 116 -45.17 24.27 -2.69
C ILE A 116 -44.25 24.73 -1.56
N ASP A 117 -44.05 23.88 -0.57
CA ASP A 117 -42.95 23.99 0.39
C ASP A 117 -41.78 23.10 -0.04
N PHE A 118 -40.56 23.53 0.29
CA PHE A 118 -39.37 22.71 0.14
C PHE A 118 -38.39 22.93 1.30
N SER A 119 -37.64 21.88 1.59
CA SER A 119 -36.57 21.87 2.58
C SER A 119 -35.40 21.08 2.02
N VAL A 120 -34.21 21.68 2.02
CA VAL A 120 -32.97 21.02 1.62
C VAL A 120 -31.98 21.12 2.76
N GLY A 121 -31.50 19.98 3.26
CA GLY A 121 -30.49 19.90 4.29
C GLY A 121 -29.14 19.46 3.71
N PHE A 122 -28.08 20.13 4.12
CA PHE A 122 -26.70 19.78 3.80
C PHE A 122 -25.95 19.48 5.09
N THR A 123 -25.19 18.39 5.10
CA THR A 123 -24.22 18.06 6.17
C THR A 123 -22.84 17.90 5.56
N TYR A 124 -21.82 18.32 6.28
CA TYR A 124 -20.44 18.22 5.82
C TYR A 124 -19.48 17.88 6.97
N GLN A 125 -18.38 17.24 6.59
CA GLN A 125 -17.21 17.03 7.42
C GLN A 125 -15.99 17.40 6.56
N ILE A 126 -15.10 18.22 7.11
CA ILE A 126 -13.90 18.71 6.42
C ILE A 126 -12.68 18.33 7.27
N GLY A 127 -11.69 17.75 6.59
CA GLY A 127 -10.52 17.15 7.23
C GLY A 127 -10.83 15.76 7.79
N GLY A 128 -9.81 15.16 8.39
CA GLY A 128 -9.82 13.76 8.79
C GLY A 128 -9.35 12.85 7.67
N ASP A 129 -8.52 11.88 8.02
CA ASP A 129 -7.96 10.90 7.10
C ASP A 129 -8.82 9.63 7.07
N VAL A 130 -8.97 9.05 5.88
CA VAL A 130 -9.71 7.80 5.69
C VAL A 130 -8.75 6.64 5.56
N TYR A 131 -8.81 5.70 6.51
CA TYR A 131 -8.13 4.42 6.38
C TYR A 131 -8.96 3.45 5.53
N ASN A 132 -8.56 3.26 4.27
CA ASN A 132 -9.27 2.40 3.33
C ASN A 132 -8.80 0.94 3.39
N ALA A 133 -9.34 0.18 4.35
CA ALA A 133 -9.06 -1.25 4.48
C ALA A 133 -9.57 -2.09 3.28
N ASN A 134 -10.58 -1.62 2.54
CA ASN A 134 -11.11 -2.33 1.36
C ASN A 134 -10.12 -2.33 0.19
N ALA A 135 -9.38 -1.23 0.01
CA ALA A 135 -8.32 -1.16 -0.98
C ALA A 135 -7.21 -2.16 -0.66
N MET A 136 -6.81 -2.25 0.61
CA MET A 136 -5.83 -3.25 1.08
C MET A 136 -6.34 -4.68 0.88
N HIS A 137 -7.59 -4.95 1.21
CA HIS A 137 -8.21 -6.27 1.02
C HIS A 137 -8.27 -6.68 -0.46
N SER A 138 -8.48 -5.73 -1.37
CA SER A 138 -8.55 -5.99 -2.81
C SER A 138 -7.20 -6.41 -3.42
N LEU A 139 -6.09 -6.13 -2.74
CA LEU A 139 -4.75 -6.58 -3.12
C LEU A 139 -4.44 -8.00 -2.63
N MET A 140 -5.37 -8.66 -1.91
CA MET A 140 -5.16 -10.02 -1.44
C MET A 140 -5.25 -11.05 -2.58
N GLY A 141 -4.18 -11.81 -2.75
CA GLY A 141 -4.14 -12.99 -3.64
C GLY A 141 -4.39 -14.28 -2.86
N ASN A 142 -5.64 -14.54 -2.44
CA ASN A 142 -5.98 -15.82 -1.82
C ASN A 142 -5.85 -16.96 -2.86
N LYS A 143 -5.29 -18.10 -2.42
CA LYS A 143 -4.85 -19.20 -3.30
C LYS A 143 -6.00 -19.91 -4.03
N ASP A 144 -7.25 -19.84 -3.54
CA ASP A 144 -8.32 -20.73 -4.02
C ASP A 144 -9.68 -20.05 -4.32
N ASN A 145 -9.83 -18.73 -4.15
CA ASN A 145 -11.16 -18.09 -4.16
C ASN A 145 -11.41 -17.11 -5.32
N SER A 146 -10.47 -16.92 -6.25
CA SER A 146 -10.42 -15.71 -7.08
C SER A 146 -10.52 -15.89 -8.60
N ALA A 147 -10.63 -17.10 -9.12
CA ALA A 147 -10.88 -17.27 -10.56
C ALA A 147 -12.27 -16.72 -10.92
N GLY A 148 -12.31 -15.63 -11.69
CA GLY A 148 -13.56 -14.97 -12.12
C GLY A 148 -14.11 -13.87 -11.21
N GLN A 149 -13.42 -13.51 -10.13
CA GLN A 149 -13.86 -12.39 -9.27
C GLN A 149 -13.59 -11.04 -9.94
N ASN A 150 -14.58 -10.14 -9.87
CA ASN A 150 -14.37 -8.75 -10.25
C ASN A 150 -13.45 -8.08 -9.24
N ARG A 151 -12.35 -7.50 -9.72
CA ARG A 151 -11.37 -6.78 -8.89
C ARG A 151 -11.43 -5.30 -9.22
N LEU A 152 -11.06 -4.47 -8.25
CA LEU A 152 -10.97 -3.02 -8.46
C LEU A 152 -9.94 -2.74 -9.57
N LYS A 153 -10.24 -1.75 -10.42
CA LYS A 153 -9.43 -1.42 -11.60
C LYS A 153 -7.95 -1.23 -11.27
N PHE A 154 -7.61 -0.64 -10.13
CA PHE A 154 -6.21 -0.41 -9.76
C PHE A 154 -5.39 -1.71 -9.61
N VAL A 155 -6.04 -2.87 -9.44
CA VAL A 155 -5.35 -4.16 -9.39
C VAL A 155 -4.75 -4.53 -10.75
N SER A 156 -5.28 -4.04 -11.88
CA SER A 156 -4.65 -4.29 -13.18
C SER A 156 -3.36 -3.50 -13.40
N GLU A 157 -3.15 -2.45 -12.61
CA GLU A 157 -2.00 -1.55 -12.68
C GLU A 157 -0.88 -1.94 -11.69
N THR A 158 -1.04 -3.05 -10.96
CA THR A 158 -0.02 -3.53 -10.00
C THR A 158 1.13 -4.23 -10.70
N PHE A 159 2.31 -4.17 -10.08
CA PHE A 159 3.51 -4.87 -10.53
C PHE A 159 3.29 -6.37 -10.69
N LYS A 160 3.75 -6.95 -11.81
CA LYS A 160 3.60 -8.37 -12.13
C LYS A 160 4.98 -9.03 -12.16
N TYR A 161 5.04 -10.23 -11.59
CA TYR A 161 6.23 -11.09 -11.63
C TYR A 161 6.14 -12.22 -12.64
N TYR A 162 4.92 -12.56 -13.07
CA TYR A 162 4.65 -13.74 -13.86
C TYR A 162 4.07 -13.32 -15.21
N ASP A 163 4.55 -13.97 -16.26
CA ASP A 163 3.98 -13.92 -17.59
C ASP A 163 3.41 -15.30 -17.94
N VAL A 164 2.65 -15.37 -19.03
CA VAL A 164 2.09 -16.62 -19.57
C VAL A 164 2.86 -16.98 -20.83
N ASP A 165 3.47 -18.16 -20.85
CA ASP A 165 4.20 -18.62 -22.03
C ASP A 165 3.27 -19.04 -23.18
N THR A 166 3.85 -19.41 -24.32
CA THR A 166 3.08 -19.86 -25.50
C THR A 166 2.26 -21.13 -25.28
N ASN A 167 2.56 -21.89 -24.21
CA ASN A 167 1.86 -23.11 -23.85
C ASN A 167 0.73 -22.85 -22.83
N GLY A 168 0.62 -21.62 -22.32
CA GLY A 168 -0.35 -21.25 -21.29
C GLY A 168 0.17 -21.42 -19.86
N ASP A 169 1.46 -21.71 -19.68
CA ASP A 169 2.08 -21.92 -18.36
C ASP A 169 2.57 -20.61 -17.75
N LEU A 170 2.41 -20.48 -16.42
CA LEU A 170 2.90 -19.32 -15.67
C LEU A 170 4.42 -19.38 -15.49
N MET A 171 5.12 -18.35 -15.96
CA MET A 171 6.57 -18.25 -15.92
C MET A 171 7.02 -17.03 -15.13
N LEU A 172 7.91 -17.23 -14.16
CA LEU A 172 8.52 -16.13 -13.40
C LEU A 172 9.50 -15.36 -14.30
N VAL A 173 9.25 -14.07 -14.48
CA VAL A 173 10.13 -13.17 -15.23
C VAL A 173 11.23 -12.65 -14.31
N LYS A 174 12.48 -12.96 -14.67
CA LYS A 174 13.66 -12.61 -13.86
C LYS A 174 14.44 -11.44 -14.45
N ASP A 175 14.49 -11.35 -15.77
CA ASP A 175 15.25 -10.33 -16.50
C ASP A 175 14.61 -8.93 -16.33
N PRO A 176 15.40 -7.90 -15.99
CA PRO A 176 14.90 -6.53 -15.81
C PRO A 176 14.17 -5.96 -17.02
N THR A 177 14.62 -6.26 -18.24
CA THR A 177 14.02 -5.72 -19.47
C THR A 177 12.66 -6.36 -19.73
N ALA A 178 12.58 -7.68 -19.54
CA ALA A 178 11.31 -8.41 -19.65
C ALA A 178 10.34 -8.01 -18.54
N LEU A 179 10.81 -7.80 -17.31
CA LEU A 179 10.00 -7.41 -16.17
C LEU A 179 9.42 -6.00 -16.33
N ALA A 180 10.18 -5.08 -16.95
CA ALA A 180 9.72 -3.72 -17.27
C ALA A 180 8.64 -3.68 -18.37
N ALA A 181 8.45 -4.76 -19.12
CA ALA A 181 7.52 -4.84 -20.24
C ALA A 181 6.14 -5.44 -19.88
N LEU A 182 5.93 -5.89 -18.63
CA LEU A 182 4.69 -6.51 -18.12
C LEU A 182 3.63 -5.49 -17.64
#